data_AF-A0A8J2B2B8-F1
#
_entry.id   AF-A0A8J2B2B8-F1
#
_cell.length_a   1.000
_cell.length_b   1.000
_cell.length_c   1.000
_cell.angle_alpha   90.00
_cell.angle_beta   90.00
_cell.angle_gamma   90.00
#
_symmetry.space_group_name_H-M   'P 1'
#
loop_
_entity.id
_entity.type
_entity.pdbx_description
1 polymer ?
#
loop_
_entity_poly.entity_id
_entity_poly.type
_entity_poly.pdbx_seq_one_letter_code
_entity_poly.pdbx_strand_id
1 'polypeptide(L)'
;MADMIKTQALECPAQQAMGEKLPAMSPGLNLYPTICEGTHCMPNESGDAAADPNDLIPCFGCLFCIESLYCTFPACIGCSGNSEVLFCQQTVACCKPLDCKDAEKRCCACDNCNMYLMQPRTLVQCNQQCFCIDVRAALPCTKDVPMIVNMMGINCFPTTGCCKKLGAITGNDKK
;
A
#
# COMPACT_ATOMS: atom_id res chain seq x y z
N MET A 1 -11.17 34.06 -26.32
CA MET A 1 -9.76 33.62 -26.36
C MET A 1 -9.56 32.67 -25.20
N ALA A 2 -9.84 31.39 -25.44
CA ALA A 2 -9.66 30.31 -24.49
C ALA A 2 -8.70 29.34 -25.18
N ASP A 3 -7.42 29.45 -24.87
CA ASP A 3 -6.40 28.60 -25.49
C ASP A 3 -6.30 27.26 -24.75
N MET A 4 -6.50 26.21 -25.54
CA MET A 4 -6.36 24.81 -25.18
C MET A 4 -4.90 24.50 -24.83
N ILE A 5 -4.62 24.28 -23.54
CA ILE A 5 -3.38 23.64 -23.12
C ILE A 5 -3.52 22.14 -23.37
N LYS A 6 -2.88 21.64 -24.44
CA LYS A 6 -2.73 20.21 -24.68
C LYS A 6 -1.61 19.66 -23.79
N THR A 7 -1.98 18.94 -22.75
CA THR A 7 -1.05 18.14 -21.94
C THR A 7 -0.61 16.92 -22.76
N GLN A 8 0.60 16.96 -23.31
CA GLN A 8 1.24 15.77 -23.88
C GLN A 8 1.87 14.97 -22.74
N ALA A 9 1.43 13.72 -22.56
CA ALA A 9 2.09 12.78 -21.68
C ALA A 9 3.48 12.46 -22.25
N LEU A 10 4.54 12.77 -21.50
CA LEU A 10 5.88 12.27 -21.80
C LEU A 10 5.90 10.78 -21.43
N GLU A 11 5.93 9.91 -22.43
CA GLU A 11 6.22 8.49 -22.25
C GLU A 11 7.71 8.33 -21.87
N CYS A 12 7.97 7.55 -20.81
CA CYS A 12 9.31 7.26 -20.33
C CYS A 12 9.97 6.20 -21.23
N PRO A 13 11.11 6.49 -21.92
CA PRO A 13 11.71 5.58 -22.89
C PRO A 13 12.43 4.35 -22.30
N ALA A 14 12.25 4.04 -21.01
CA ALA A 14 13.02 3.01 -20.31
C ALA A 14 12.57 1.56 -20.52
N GLN A 15 11.49 1.29 -21.27
CA GLN A 15 10.91 -0.07 -21.36
C GLN A 15 11.41 -0.95 -22.51
N GLN A 16 12.33 -0.52 -23.36
CA GLN A 16 12.72 -1.28 -24.57
C GLN A 16 14.01 -2.11 -24.51
N ALA A 17 14.64 -2.28 -23.33
CA ALA A 17 15.94 -2.96 -23.25
C ALA A 17 16.02 -4.04 -22.16
N MET A 18 15.19 -5.09 -22.21
CA MET A 18 15.43 -6.33 -21.44
C MET A 18 15.15 -7.58 -22.28
N GLY A 19 16.10 -7.92 -23.14
CA GLY A 19 16.13 -9.17 -23.93
C GLY A 19 17.31 -10.07 -23.59
N GLU A 20 17.84 -10.00 -22.37
CA GLU A 20 19.01 -10.77 -21.94
C GLU A 20 18.58 -11.91 -21.01
N LYS A 21 18.99 -13.15 -21.33
CA LYS A 21 18.65 -14.35 -20.55
C LYS A 21 19.26 -14.25 -19.15
N LEU A 22 18.43 -14.21 -18.12
CA LEU A 22 18.88 -14.32 -16.73
C LEU A 22 19.62 -15.65 -16.49
N PRO A 23 20.74 -15.64 -15.75
CA PRO A 23 21.44 -16.86 -15.34
C PRO A 23 20.57 -17.67 -14.36
N ALA A 24 20.68 -19.00 -14.44
CA ALA A 24 19.97 -19.91 -13.55
C ALA A 24 20.35 -19.68 -12.07
N MET A 25 19.36 -19.36 -11.23
CA MET A 25 19.54 -19.24 -9.77
C MET A 25 19.92 -20.60 -9.16
N SER A 26 20.73 -20.56 -8.10
CA SER A 26 21.21 -21.74 -7.38
C SER A 26 20.07 -22.52 -6.69
N PRO A 27 20.15 -23.86 -6.62
CA PRO A 27 19.04 -24.74 -6.23
C PRO A 27 18.64 -24.72 -4.73
N GLY A 28 19.15 -23.77 -3.93
CA GLY A 28 18.98 -23.77 -2.47
C GLY A 28 17.77 -23.01 -1.91
N LEU A 29 17.08 -22.20 -2.72
CA LEU A 29 15.99 -21.31 -2.29
C LEU A 29 14.96 -21.15 -3.41
N ASN A 30 14.46 -22.27 -3.93
CA ASN A 30 13.47 -22.25 -5.02
C ASN A 30 12.06 -21.99 -4.44
N LEU A 31 11.82 -20.76 -3.98
CA LEU A 31 10.47 -20.24 -3.65
C LEU A 31 9.59 -20.08 -4.89
N TYR A 32 10.19 -20.14 -6.09
CA TYR A 32 9.54 -19.93 -7.37
C TYR A 32 8.39 -20.91 -7.65
N PRO A 33 8.55 -22.24 -7.54
CA PRO A 33 7.44 -23.18 -7.72
C PRO A 33 6.35 -23.03 -6.64
N THR A 34 6.70 -22.69 -5.39
CA THR A 34 5.69 -22.53 -4.33
C THR A 34 4.81 -21.29 -4.54
N ILE A 35 5.36 -20.21 -5.10
CA ILE A 35 4.63 -18.97 -5.38
C ILE A 35 3.91 -19.06 -6.74
N CYS A 36 4.49 -19.73 -7.73
CA CYS A 36 4.02 -19.66 -9.12
C CYS A 36 3.35 -20.95 -9.66
N GLU A 37 3.63 -22.14 -9.10
CA GLU A 37 3.07 -23.42 -9.58
C GLU A 37 1.89 -23.94 -8.73
N GLY A 38 1.55 -23.26 -7.64
CA GLY A 38 0.41 -23.60 -6.80
C GLY A 38 -0.89 -22.97 -7.31
N THR A 39 -1.98 -23.72 -7.18
CA THR A 39 -3.40 -23.32 -7.32
C THR A 39 -3.85 -22.19 -6.38
N HIS A 40 -2.93 -21.34 -5.91
CA HIS A 40 -3.15 -20.20 -5.03
C HIS A 40 -3.34 -18.93 -5.85
N CYS A 41 -4.25 -18.98 -6.83
CA CYS A 41 -4.85 -17.76 -7.34
C CYS A 41 -5.64 -17.14 -6.19
N MET A 42 -5.02 -16.22 -5.45
CA MET A 42 -5.74 -15.44 -4.46
C MET A 42 -6.79 -14.63 -5.23
N PRO A 43 -8.09 -14.80 -4.95
CA PRO A 43 -9.10 -14.02 -5.63
C PRO A 43 -8.82 -12.55 -5.32
N ASN A 44 -8.38 -11.78 -6.33
CA ASN A 44 -8.53 -10.34 -6.27
C ASN A 44 -10.02 -10.05 -6.19
N GLU A 45 -10.44 -9.52 -5.06
CA GLU A 45 -11.31 -8.35 -5.07
C GLU A 45 -10.46 -7.20 -5.63
N SER A 46 -10.47 -7.06 -6.95
CA SER A 46 -10.00 -5.90 -7.74
C SER A 46 -9.09 -4.87 -7.04
N GLY A 47 -7.81 -4.82 -7.42
CA GLY A 47 -7.05 -3.56 -7.49
C GLY A 47 -6.24 -3.13 -6.27
N ASP A 48 -6.60 -3.51 -5.04
CA ASP A 48 -5.87 -3.11 -3.84
C ASP A 48 -6.14 -4.13 -2.73
N ALA A 49 -5.35 -5.21 -2.65
CA ALA A 49 -5.31 -6.08 -1.46
C ALA A 49 -4.63 -5.38 -0.26
N ALA A 50 -4.88 -4.09 -0.10
CA ALA A 50 -4.56 -3.33 1.09
C ALA A 50 -5.49 -3.84 2.20
N ALA A 51 -4.92 -4.09 3.38
CA ALA A 51 -5.73 -4.46 4.53
C ALA A 51 -6.81 -3.42 4.79
N ASP A 52 -8.01 -3.88 5.14
CA ASP A 52 -9.05 -2.99 5.66
C ASP A 52 -8.46 -2.29 6.90
N PRO A 53 -8.28 -0.95 6.90
CA PRO A 53 -7.72 -0.23 8.04
C PRO A 53 -8.43 -0.57 9.35
N ASN A 54 -9.74 -0.82 9.28
CA ASN A 54 -10.57 -1.05 10.45
C ASN A 54 -10.23 -2.36 11.17
N ASP A 55 -9.62 -3.31 10.46
CA ASP A 55 -9.20 -4.60 11.02
C ASP A 55 -7.79 -4.58 11.64
N LEU A 56 -7.03 -3.51 11.42
CA LEU A 56 -5.66 -3.39 11.89
C LEU A 56 -5.59 -2.95 13.36
N ILE A 57 -4.57 -3.44 14.06
CA ILE A 57 -4.28 -3.03 15.45
C ILE A 57 -3.16 -1.98 15.40
N PRO A 58 -3.42 -0.73 15.82
CA PRO A 58 -2.38 0.29 15.89
C PRO A 58 -1.33 -0.07 16.94
N CYS A 59 -0.05 -0.05 16.54
CA CYS A 59 1.10 -0.28 17.41
C CYS A 59 1.84 1.02 17.79
N PHE A 60 1.74 2.05 16.94
CA PHE A 60 2.24 3.38 17.22
C PHE A 60 1.33 4.42 16.58
N GLY A 61 1.13 5.55 17.23
CA GLY A 61 0.32 6.64 16.68
C GLY A 61 0.70 7.95 17.31
N CYS A 62 0.92 8.97 16.48
CA CYS A 62 1.25 10.30 16.93
C CYS A 62 0.54 11.34 16.05
N LEU A 63 -0.47 11.98 16.62
CA LEU A 63 -1.28 13.00 15.95
C LEU A 63 -1.92 12.43 14.68
N PHE A 64 -1.44 12.85 13.53
CA PHE A 64 -1.99 12.51 12.22
C PHE A 64 -1.37 11.27 11.59
N CYS A 65 -0.45 10.58 12.27
CA CYS A 65 0.23 9.38 11.77
C CYS A 65 -0.12 8.16 12.63
N ILE A 66 -0.43 7.05 11.97
CA ILE A 66 -0.79 5.77 12.58
C ILE A 66 0.04 4.68 11.93
N GLU A 67 0.72 3.89 12.74
CA GLU A 67 1.37 2.65 12.35
C GLU A 67 0.62 1.49 12.97
N SER A 68 0.28 0.50 12.15
CA SER A 68 -0.46 -0.69 12.54
C SER A 68 0.22 -1.95 12.05
N LEU A 69 -0.12 -3.07 12.68
CA LEU A 69 0.38 -4.39 12.28
C LEU A 69 -0.59 -5.07 11.32
N TYR A 70 -0.09 -5.44 10.15
CA TYR A 70 -0.78 -6.25 9.15
C TYR A 70 -0.06 -7.58 8.94
N CYS A 71 -0.49 -8.62 9.66
CA CYS A 71 0.23 -9.91 9.71
C CYS A 71 -0.39 -11.01 8.84
N THR A 72 -1.17 -10.67 7.82
CA THR A 72 -1.83 -11.66 6.94
C THR A 72 -0.87 -12.17 5.87
N PHE A 73 -0.27 -13.34 6.09
CA PHE A 73 0.59 -13.98 5.10
C PHE A 73 -0.23 -14.65 3.98
N PRO A 74 0.17 -14.55 2.69
CA PRO A 74 1.35 -13.87 2.13
C PRO A 74 1.12 -12.40 1.75
N ALA A 75 -0.08 -11.85 1.99
CA ALA A 75 -0.43 -10.48 1.59
C ALA A 75 0.42 -9.40 2.29
N CYS A 76 0.99 -9.72 3.45
CA CYS A 76 1.94 -8.89 4.18
C CYS A 76 3.35 -8.89 3.55
N ILE A 77 3.61 -9.56 2.43
CA ILE A 77 4.91 -9.53 1.76
C ILE A 77 4.99 -8.31 0.82
N GLY A 78 6.16 -7.67 0.81
CA GLY A 78 6.47 -6.54 -0.06
C GLY A 78 5.89 -5.22 0.44
N CYS A 79 5.94 -4.23 -0.44
CA CYS A 79 5.49 -2.87 -0.17
C CYS A 79 4.43 -2.48 -1.19
N SER A 80 3.42 -1.75 -0.75
CA SER A 80 2.42 -1.14 -1.62
C SER A 80 1.88 0.10 -0.94
N GLY A 81 1.71 1.20 -1.67
CA GLY A 81 1.18 2.40 -1.06
C GLY A 81 0.83 3.48 -2.04
N ASN A 82 -0.01 4.38 -1.56
CA ASN A 82 -0.41 5.61 -2.24
C ASN A 82 -0.12 6.78 -1.30
N SER A 83 0.51 7.82 -1.83
CA SER A 83 0.74 9.06 -1.10
C SER A 83 0.39 10.28 -1.95
N GLU A 84 -0.20 11.27 -1.32
CA GLU A 84 -0.42 12.62 -1.83
C GLU A 84 0.24 13.56 -0.81
N VAL A 85 1.31 14.24 -1.23
CA VAL A 85 2.01 15.22 -0.40
C VAL A 85 2.11 16.50 -1.23
N LEU A 86 1.43 17.55 -0.77
CA LEU A 86 1.29 18.81 -1.50
C LEU A 86 0.75 18.55 -2.92
N PHE A 87 1.56 18.80 -3.94
CA PHE A 87 1.22 18.63 -5.35
C PHE A 87 1.71 17.30 -5.94
N CYS A 88 2.38 16.46 -5.16
CA CYS A 88 2.91 15.18 -5.64
C CYS A 88 1.97 14.05 -5.25
N GLN A 89 1.51 13.28 -6.23
CA GLN A 89 0.86 12.00 -6.00
C GLN A 89 1.80 10.88 -6.43
N GLN A 90 1.93 9.84 -5.61
CA GLN A 90 2.73 8.67 -5.88
C GLN A 90 1.95 7.39 -5.55
N THR A 91 2.07 6.40 -6.42
CA THR A 91 1.68 5.01 -6.18
C THR A 91 2.92 4.15 -6.33
N VAL A 92 3.21 3.31 -5.33
CA VAL A 92 4.37 2.43 -5.32
C VAL A 92 3.96 1.00 -5.00
N ALA A 93 4.57 0.03 -5.67
CA ALA A 93 4.55 -1.37 -5.30
C ALA A 93 5.95 -1.96 -5.51
N CYS A 94 6.48 -2.67 -4.52
CA CYS A 94 7.82 -3.24 -4.54
C CYS A 94 7.82 -4.62 -3.87
N CYS A 95 8.40 -5.62 -4.51
CA CYS A 95 8.35 -7.01 -4.08
C CYS A 95 6.94 -7.52 -3.71
N LYS A 96 5.89 -6.98 -4.34
CA LYS A 96 4.49 -7.28 -4.02
C LYS A 96 3.97 -8.39 -4.94
N PRO A 97 3.47 -9.53 -4.40
CA PRO A 97 2.86 -10.57 -5.23
C PRO A 97 1.72 -10.01 -6.08
N LEU A 98 1.71 -10.37 -7.36
CA LEU A 98 0.65 -10.00 -8.29
C LEU A 98 -0.39 -11.12 -8.37
N ASP A 99 -1.61 -10.75 -8.73
CA ASP A 99 -2.68 -11.71 -8.97
C ASP A 99 -2.42 -12.51 -10.26
N CYS A 100 -2.81 -13.78 -10.25
CA CYS A 100 -2.77 -14.68 -11.39
C CYS A 100 -3.65 -14.23 -12.57
N LYS A 101 -4.52 -13.23 -12.38
CA LYS A 101 -5.28 -12.58 -13.45
C LYS A 101 -4.49 -11.51 -14.21
N ASP A 102 -3.23 -11.24 -13.83
CA ASP A 102 -2.37 -10.35 -14.59
C ASP A 102 -2.26 -10.82 -16.05
N ALA A 103 -2.56 -9.93 -17.00
CA ALA A 103 -2.63 -10.29 -18.43
C ALA A 103 -1.28 -10.81 -18.95
N GLU A 104 -0.19 -10.33 -18.35
CA GLU A 104 1.19 -10.70 -18.68
C GLU A 104 1.70 -11.90 -17.84
N LYS A 105 0.86 -12.47 -16.97
CA LYS A 105 1.19 -13.59 -16.07
C LYS A 105 2.41 -13.30 -15.19
N ARG A 106 2.60 -12.03 -14.79
CA ARG A 106 3.68 -11.65 -13.87
C ARG A 106 3.34 -12.15 -12.47
N CYS A 107 4.33 -12.69 -11.76
CA CYS A 107 4.14 -13.22 -10.40
C CYS A 107 4.28 -12.17 -9.30
N CYS A 108 5.07 -11.12 -9.54
CA CYS A 108 5.42 -10.11 -8.54
C CYS A 108 5.79 -8.79 -9.20
N ALA A 109 5.38 -7.68 -8.60
CA ALA A 109 5.87 -6.35 -8.91
C ALA A 109 7.17 -6.13 -8.14
N CYS A 110 8.32 -6.30 -8.80
CA CYS A 110 9.63 -6.04 -8.19
C CYS A 110 9.80 -4.56 -7.87
N ASP A 111 9.49 -3.70 -8.84
CA ASP A 111 9.46 -2.25 -8.69
C ASP A 111 8.43 -1.68 -9.67
N ASN A 112 7.44 -0.98 -9.14
CA ASN A 112 6.44 -0.25 -9.90
C ASN A 112 6.18 1.05 -9.16
N CYS A 113 6.56 2.17 -9.77
CA CYS A 113 6.40 3.49 -9.19
C CYS A 113 5.78 4.41 -10.23
N ASN A 114 4.65 5.00 -9.89
CA ASN A 114 3.96 6.00 -10.70
C ASN A 114 3.87 7.29 -9.90
N MET A 115 4.36 8.39 -10.46
CA MET A 115 4.38 9.68 -9.78
C MET A 115 3.93 10.79 -10.72
N TYR A 116 3.02 11.63 -10.24
CA TYR A 116 2.42 12.71 -11.03
C TYR A 116 2.28 13.98 -10.20
N LEU A 117 2.26 15.12 -10.90
CA LEU A 117 1.90 16.41 -10.31
C LEU A 117 0.40 16.63 -10.44
N MET A 118 -0.27 16.91 -9.33
CA MET A 118 -1.70 17.19 -9.28
C MET A 118 -1.99 18.47 -8.50
N GLN A 119 -3.18 19.03 -8.71
CA GLN A 119 -3.67 20.11 -7.86
C GLN A 119 -3.82 19.60 -6.42
N PRO A 120 -3.24 20.29 -5.42
CA PRO A 120 -3.26 19.83 -4.04
C PRO A 120 -4.70 19.82 -3.50
N ARG A 121 -5.13 18.69 -2.94
CA ARG A 121 -6.42 18.60 -2.20
C ARG A 121 -6.21 18.55 -0.70
N THR A 122 -5.05 18.06 -0.27
CA THR A 122 -4.63 17.90 1.13
C THR A 122 -3.14 18.23 1.26
N LEU A 123 -2.66 18.50 2.48
CA LEU A 123 -1.22 18.72 2.70
C LEU A 123 -0.47 17.39 2.69
N VAL A 124 -1.03 16.38 3.37
CA VAL A 124 -0.51 15.03 3.45
C VAL A 124 -1.68 14.05 3.45
N GLN A 125 -1.61 13.01 2.63
CA GLN A 125 -2.44 11.82 2.72
C GLN A 125 -1.58 10.65 2.28
N CYS A 126 -1.27 9.73 3.18
CA CYS A 126 -0.45 8.57 2.90
C CYS A 126 -1.15 7.32 3.41
N ASN A 127 -1.13 6.26 2.60
CA ASN A 127 -1.45 4.92 2.99
C ASN A 127 -0.39 4.01 2.39
N GLN A 128 0.48 3.46 3.21
CA GLN A 128 1.59 2.63 2.77
C GLN A 128 1.71 1.40 3.65
N GLN A 129 1.68 0.24 3.01
CA GLN A 129 2.08 -1.02 3.60
C GLN A 129 3.55 -1.29 3.25
N CYS A 130 4.37 -1.57 4.25
CA CYS A 130 5.74 -2.06 4.12
C CYS A 130 5.85 -3.34 4.95
N PHE A 131 5.83 -4.48 4.27
CA PHE A 131 5.73 -5.79 4.88
C PHE A 131 4.52 -5.90 5.83
N CYS A 132 4.77 -6.17 7.11
CA CYS A 132 3.76 -6.29 8.15
C CYS A 132 3.39 -4.95 8.81
N ILE A 133 3.95 -3.84 8.34
CA ILE A 133 3.69 -2.51 8.88
C ILE A 133 2.79 -1.77 7.89
N ASP A 134 1.64 -1.31 8.37
CA ASP A 134 0.75 -0.40 7.66
C ASP A 134 0.89 0.99 8.28
N VAL A 135 1.23 1.98 7.47
CA VAL A 135 1.44 3.37 7.86
C VAL A 135 0.40 4.22 7.17
N ARG A 136 -0.35 5.00 7.94
CA ARG A 136 -1.34 5.94 7.43
C ARG A 136 -1.11 7.31 8.02
N ALA A 137 -1.18 8.33 7.19
CA ALA A 137 -1.05 9.71 7.62
C ALA A 137 -2.02 10.63 6.88
N ALA A 138 -2.62 11.60 7.57
CA ALA A 138 -3.47 12.61 6.91
C ALA A 138 -3.40 13.99 7.59
N LEU A 139 -3.01 15.02 6.85
CA LEU A 139 -2.98 16.41 7.31
C LEU A 139 -3.73 17.31 6.30
N PRO A 140 -4.89 17.91 6.66
CA PRO A 140 -5.59 17.76 7.94
C PRO A 140 -6.09 16.32 8.17
N CYS A 141 -6.31 15.95 9.45
CA CYS A 141 -6.84 14.64 9.81
C CYS A 141 -8.17 14.36 9.11
N THR A 142 -8.35 13.11 8.70
CA THR A 142 -9.57 12.64 8.00
C THR A 142 -10.34 11.66 8.89
N LYS A 143 -11.49 11.18 8.41
CA LYS A 143 -12.25 10.13 9.12
C LYS A 143 -11.47 8.81 9.18
N ASP A 144 -10.64 8.54 8.18
CA ASP A 144 -9.86 7.31 8.06
C ASP A 144 -8.56 7.38 8.87
N VAL A 145 -8.02 8.58 9.07
CA VAL A 145 -6.81 8.83 9.87
C VAL A 145 -7.13 9.90 10.92
N PRO A 146 -7.75 9.50 12.04
CA PRO A 146 -8.05 10.42 13.12
C PRO A 146 -6.78 10.88 13.85
N MET A 147 -6.91 11.93 14.64
CA MET A 147 -5.84 12.37 15.52
C MET A 147 -5.71 11.42 16.72
N ILE A 148 -4.81 10.43 16.66
CA ILE A 148 -4.63 9.42 17.71
C ILE A 148 -3.25 9.52 18.36
N VAL A 149 -3.20 9.20 19.66
CA VAL A 149 -1.96 8.85 20.34
C VAL A 149 -2.03 7.37 20.67
N ASN A 150 -1.08 6.58 20.16
CA ASN A 150 -0.93 5.17 20.48
C ASN A 150 0.52 4.86 20.81
N MET A 151 0.71 4.05 21.85
CA MET A 151 2.00 3.44 22.15
C MET A 151 1.78 1.97 22.52
N MET A 152 2.33 1.06 21.71
CA MET A 152 2.35 -0.38 21.97
C MET A 152 0.95 -0.95 22.25
N GLY A 153 -0.05 -0.55 21.46
CA GLY A 153 -1.43 -1.03 21.58
C GLY A 153 -2.27 -0.30 22.62
N ILE A 154 -1.69 0.59 23.43
CA ILE A 154 -2.46 1.52 24.26
C ILE A 154 -2.89 2.69 23.38
N ASN A 155 -4.18 2.77 23.13
CA ASN A 155 -4.81 3.77 22.28
C ASN A 155 -5.45 4.86 23.13
N CYS A 156 -5.31 6.10 22.69
CA CYS A 156 -5.95 7.28 23.25
C CYS A 156 -6.71 8.02 22.14
N PHE A 157 -7.87 7.51 21.72
CA PHE A 157 -8.83 8.24 20.88
C PHE A 157 -10.13 7.45 20.68
N PRO A 158 -11.33 8.06 20.66
CA PRO A 158 -11.74 9.15 21.56
C PRO A 158 -11.80 8.69 23.03
N THR A 159 -11.59 7.40 23.29
CA THR A 159 -11.50 6.79 24.61
C THR A 159 -10.19 6.01 24.72
N THR A 160 -9.79 5.66 25.95
CA THR A 160 -8.63 4.80 26.15
C THR A 160 -8.99 3.33 25.89
N GLY A 161 -8.03 2.57 25.35
CA GLY A 161 -8.21 1.15 25.10
C GLY A 161 -6.89 0.42 24.91
N CYS A 162 -6.88 -0.88 25.16
CA CYS A 162 -5.72 -1.73 24.96
C CYS A 162 -5.99 -2.71 23.82
N CYS A 163 -5.07 -2.80 22.86
CA CYS A 163 -5.09 -3.73 21.73
C CYS A 163 -6.40 -3.71 20.92
N LYS A 164 -7.08 -2.55 20.87
CA LYS A 164 -8.29 -2.38 20.07
C LYS A 164 -7.91 -2.20 18.60
N LYS A 165 -8.72 -2.79 17.72
CA LYS A 165 -8.67 -2.52 16.28
C LYS A 165 -9.03 -1.07 15.98
N LEU A 166 -8.54 -0.53 14.87
CA LEU A 166 -8.82 0.84 14.47
C LEU A 166 -10.31 1.11 14.25
N GLY A 167 -11.08 0.13 13.75
CA GLY A 167 -12.54 0.22 13.60
C GLY A 167 -13.25 0.44 14.94
N ALA A 168 -12.86 -0.31 15.97
CA ALA A 168 -13.41 -0.21 17.32
C ALA A 168 -13.07 1.14 18.01
N ILE A 169 -11.90 1.70 17.69
CA ILE A 169 -11.44 2.99 18.20
C ILE A 169 -12.21 4.13 17.53
N THR A 170 -12.38 4.06 16.22
CA THR A 170 -13.04 5.11 15.42
C THR A 170 -14.56 5.02 15.43
N GLY A 171 -15.13 3.89 15.86
CA GLY A 171 -16.57 3.62 15.79
C GLY A 171 -17.04 3.17 14.39
N ASN A 172 -16.11 2.75 13.53
CA ASN A 172 -16.37 2.28 12.17
C ASN A 172 -16.49 0.74 12.06
N ASP A 173 -16.55 0.01 13.18
CA ASP A 173 -16.74 -1.43 13.16
C ASP A 173 -18.03 -1.81 12.41
N LYS A 174 -17.91 -2.75 11.46
CA LYS A 174 -19.04 -3.32 10.72
C LYS A 174 -19.94 -4.04 11.73
N LYS A 175 -21.12 -3.47 12.01
CA LYS A 175 -22.16 -4.12 12.83
C LYS A 175 -22.80 -5.30 12.10
#